data_AF-A0A969P1A5-F1
#
_entry.id   AF-A0A969P1A5-F1
#
_cell.length_a   1.000
_cell.length_b   1.000
_cell.length_c   1.000
_cell.angle_alpha   90.00
_cell.angle_beta   90.00
_cell.angle_gamma   90.00
#
_symmetry.space_group_name_H-M   'P 1'
#
loop_
_entity.id
_entity.type
_entity.pdbx_description
1 polymer ?
#
loop_
_entity_poly.entity_id
_entity_poly.type
_entity_poly.pdbx_seq_one_letter_code
_entity_poly.pdbx_strand_id
1 'polypeptide(L)'
;MRTVTRRLSSLLSLTRPLALTFIGVILLSLGIALLFVWAYRSAGTFPPLLSVLTLQFIPTFWRGVLLALVGVMVLALGIWQLSGLVVIPLHEETPRGSELVLGYRKAGRAPRITVLSGGAGLLMLARLGEHAERLTCITPLQDPVEYYYRASSLYQAQNVYYVVPTPLSARVYAELDDTTLINVMHVNHNGQLAERHVERLMLLNDTTVAEIDDPKRVQMLTVDQSDGANRVSPVTASLPLTRLATEALRDADAIILGPGSLFESIIPNLLIEEFRTALAQSQACTIFVCNLMTEPGLTTGFGVSDHIRQIKRYGGFTPDYVLVNVQRIDPEVRQLYAAAHQSPVYLSPEEYEETMVLADERISQRQLVVEGSVIVEADLASSVVQYSAPMDRPVESRAVRVLRHDPEKLTTAILALLRRQ
;
A
#
# COMPACT_ATOMS: atom_id res chain seq x y z
N MET A 1 8.76 9.70 24.81
CA MET A 1 8.43 9.27 26.19
C MET A 1 7.00 8.71 26.35
N ARG A 2 5.96 9.27 25.69
CA ARG A 2 4.58 8.76 25.80
C ARG A 2 4.32 7.34 25.24
N THR A 3 5.11 6.88 24.28
CA THR A 3 5.03 5.51 23.72
C THR A 3 5.60 4.44 24.64
N VAL A 4 6.63 4.78 25.43
CA VAL A 4 7.23 3.89 26.45
C VAL A 4 6.27 3.73 27.63
N THR A 5 5.61 4.81 28.06
CA THR A 5 4.59 4.76 29.13
C THR A 5 3.35 3.97 28.72
N ARG A 6 2.97 3.98 27.43
CA ARG A 6 1.84 3.19 26.92
C ARG A 6 2.16 1.68 26.87
N ARG A 7 3.39 1.30 26.48
CA ARG A 7 3.83 -0.12 26.53
C ARG A 7 4.07 -0.64 27.96
N LEU A 8 4.49 0.24 28.89
CA LEU A 8 4.53 -0.09 30.32
C LEU A 8 3.12 -0.29 30.90
N SER A 9 2.12 0.48 30.45
CA SER A 9 0.73 0.31 30.90
C SER A 9 0.10 -1.03 30.47
N SER A 10 0.48 -1.60 29.31
CA SER A 10 0.00 -2.92 28.89
C SER A 10 0.66 -4.07 29.65
N LEU A 11 1.89 -3.89 30.14
CA LEU A 11 2.54 -4.84 31.05
C LEU A 11 1.93 -4.76 32.46
N LEU A 12 1.58 -3.56 32.93
CA LEU A 12 0.90 -3.36 34.21
C LEU A 12 -0.48 -4.04 34.25
N SER A 13 -1.22 -4.10 33.13
CA SER A 13 -2.50 -4.83 33.07
C SER A 13 -2.38 -6.35 33.24
N LEU A 14 -1.20 -6.93 33.01
CA LEU A 14 -0.94 -8.37 33.19
C LEU A 14 -0.60 -8.75 34.64
N THR A 15 -0.23 -7.77 35.49
CA THR A 15 0.21 -8.04 36.87
C THR A 15 -0.89 -8.66 37.73
N ARG A 16 -2.14 -8.19 37.58
CA ARG A 16 -3.30 -8.69 38.34
C ARG A 16 -3.69 -10.13 37.99
N PRO A 17 -3.92 -10.50 36.72
CA PRO A 17 -4.24 -11.88 36.38
C PRO A 17 -3.08 -12.83 36.69
N LEU A 18 -1.83 -12.40 36.52
CA LEU A 18 -0.66 -13.21 36.86
C LEU A 18 -0.51 -13.42 38.38
N ALA A 19 -0.79 -12.40 39.20
CA ALA A 19 -0.80 -12.56 40.65
C ALA A 19 -1.93 -13.50 41.09
N LEU A 20 -3.10 -13.42 40.46
CA LEU A 20 -4.23 -14.30 40.75
C LEU A 20 -3.94 -15.76 40.40
N THR A 21 -3.33 -16.02 39.23
CA THR A 21 -2.92 -17.39 38.85
C THR A 21 -1.84 -17.92 39.78
N PHE A 22 -0.88 -17.09 40.18
CA PHE A 22 0.17 -17.47 41.13
C PHE A 22 -0.41 -17.84 42.51
N ILE A 23 -1.33 -17.04 43.04
CA ILE A 23 -2.04 -17.34 44.30
C ILE A 23 -2.86 -18.64 44.15
N GLY A 24 -3.54 -18.83 43.01
CA GLY A 24 -4.30 -20.04 42.73
C GLY A 24 -3.44 -21.31 42.73
N VAL A 25 -2.25 -21.26 42.13
CA VAL A 25 -1.29 -22.37 42.12
C VAL A 25 -0.79 -22.68 43.53
N ILE A 26 -0.48 -21.66 44.34
CA ILE A 26 -0.08 -21.85 45.74
C ILE A 26 -1.17 -22.56 46.53
N LEU A 27 -2.42 -22.06 46.47
CA LEU A 27 -3.54 -22.63 47.19
C LEU A 27 -3.84 -24.07 46.74
N LEU A 28 -3.78 -24.35 45.43
CA LEU A 28 -3.96 -25.69 44.89
C LEU A 28 -2.87 -26.65 45.37
N SER A 29 -1.60 -26.22 45.31
CA SER A 29 -0.46 -27.02 45.78
C SER A 29 -0.55 -27.34 47.27
N LEU A 30 -0.97 -26.36 48.09
CA LEU A 30 -1.16 -26.54 49.52
C LEU A 30 -2.34 -27.48 49.83
N GLY A 31 -3.45 -27.36 49.08
CA GLY A 31 -4.61 -28.26 49.21
C GLY A 31 -4.25 -29.71 48.89
N ILE A 32 -3.53 -29.94 47.79
CA ILE A 32 -3.05 -31.28 47.42
C ILE A 32 -2.10 -31.83 48.49
N ALA A 33 -1.16 -31.01 48.99
CA ALA A 33 -0.24 -31.43 50.05
C ALA A 33 -0.99 -31.87 51.33
N LEU A 34 -2.02 -31.13 51.75
CA LEU A 34 -2.83 -31.49 52.91
C LEU A 34 -3.63 -32.78 52.69
N LEU A 35 -4.19 -32.99 51.49
CA LEU A 35 -4.86 -34.24 51.13
C LEU A 35 -3.90 -35.44 51.18
N PHE A 36 -2.68 -35.27 50.68
CA PHE A 36 -1.64 -36.30 50.76
C PHE A 36 -1.24 -36.61 52.21
N VAL A 37 -1.08 -35.59 53.06
CA VAL A 37 -0.77 -35.79 54.49
C VAL A 37 -1.92 -36.50 55.20
N TRP A 38 -3.17 -36.13 54.90
CA TRP A 38 -4.36 -36.81 55.43
C TRP A 38 -4.41 -38.27 54.98
N ALA A 39 -4.22 -38.55 53.69
CA ALA A 39 -4.18 -39.92 53.15
C ALA A 39 -3.05 -40.73 53.79
N TYR A 40 -1.89 -40.10 54.01
CA TYR A 40 -0.73 -40.71 54.67
C TYR A 40 -1.04 -41.13 56.12
N ARG A 41 -1.70 -40.25 56.88
CA ARG A 41 -2.07 -40.54 58.28
C ARG A 41 -3.20 -41.55 58.40
N SER A 42 -4.12 -41.57 57.45
CA SER A 42 -5.32 -42.42 57.49
C SER A 42 -5.07 -43.85 57.00
N ALA A 43 -4.14 -44.06 56.06
CA ALA A 43 -3.99 -45.36 55.39
C ALA A 43 -3.09 -46.38 56.10
N GLY A 44 -2.29 -45.98 57.11
CA GLY A 44 -1.53 -46.86 58.03
C GLY A 44 -0.41 -47.73 57.42
N THR A 45 -0.54 -48.20 56.18
CA THR A 45 0.40 -49.05 55.45
C THR A 45 0.38 -48.67 53.97
N PHE A 46 1.50 -48.16 53.44
CA PHE A 46 1.63 -47.75 52.05
C PHE A 46 2.25 -48.87 51.18
N PRO A 47 1.87 -48.98 49.90
CA PRO A 47 2.52 -49.90 48.96
C PRO A 47 4.02 -49.58 48.82
N PRO A 48 4.91 -50.58 48.72
CA PRO A 48 6.36 -50.38 48.64
C PRO A 48 6.82 -49.60 47.40
N LEU A 49 6.01 -49.53 46.34
CA LEU A 49 6.30 -48.71 45.16
C LEU A 49 6.27 -47.20 45.49
N LEU A 50 5.34 -46.78 46.35
CA LEU A 50 5.15 -45.39 46.72
C LEU A 50 6.22 -44.88 47.69
N SER A 51 6.83 -45.76 48.50
CA SER A 51 7.91 -45.37 49.40
C SER A 51 9.20 -45.01 48.65
N VAL A 52 9.49 -45.73 47.56
CA VAL A 52 10.59 -45.42 46.64
C VAL A 52 10.30 -44.13 45.88
N LEU A 53 9.08 -44.00 45.32
CA LEU A 53 8.68 -42.82 44.55
C LEU A 53 8.66 -41.53 45.39
N THR A 54 8.32 -41.62 46.68
CA THR A 54 8.29 -40.48 47.61
C THR A 54 9.58 -40.32 48.43
N LEU A 55 10.67 -40.98 48.02
CA LEU A 55 12.01 -40.90 48.61
C LEU A 55 12.04 -41.10 50.14
N GLN A 56 11.26 -42.05 50.67
CA GLN A 56 11.11 -42.25 52.13
C GLN A 56 12.35 -42.79 52.82
N PHE A 57 13.33 -43.32 52.07
CA PHE A 57 14.63 -43.73 52.59
C PHE A 57 15.52 -42.55 53.01
N ILE A 58 15.13 -41.32 52.67
CA ILE A 58 15.83 -40.09 53.04
C ILE A 58 15.12 -39.44 54.24
N PRO A 59 15.84 -38.97 55.27
CA PRO A 59 15.25 -38.21 56.37
C PRO A 59 14.39 -37.05 55.88
N THR A 60 13.27 -36.78 56.58
CA THR A 60 12.24 -35.81 56.17
C THR A 60 12.80 -34.44 55.81
N PHE A 61 13.81 -33.96 56.55
CA PHE A 61 14.48 -32.69 56.29
C PHE A 61 15.18 -32.67 54.92
N TRP A 62 16.03 -33.67 54.66
CA TRP A 62 16.80 -33.78 53.42
C TRP A 62 15.94 -34.03 52.18
N ARG A 63 14.83 -34.76 52.34
CA ARG A 63 13.83 -34.93 51.28
C ARG A 63 13.19 -33.60 50.87
N GLY A 64 12.86 -32.75 51.85
CA GLY A 64 12.30 -31.42 51.60
C GLY A 64 13.30 -30.52 50.86
N VAL A 65 14.57 -30.52 51.28
CA VAL A 65 15.64 -29.76 50.63
C VAL A 65 15.86 -30.22 49.18
N LEU A 66 15.89 -31.54 48.94
CA LEU A 66 16.06 -32.09 47.60
C LEU A 66 14.93 -31.68 46.65
N LEU A 67 13.68 -31.79 47.09
CA LEU A 67 12.52 -31.40 46.28
C LEU A 67 12.49 -29.89 46.02
N ALA A 68 12.89 -29.08 46.98
CA ALA A 68 13.00 -27.63 46.81
C ALA A 68 14.06 -27.26 45.76
N LEU A 69 15.25 -27.88 45.82
CA LEU A 69 16.32 -27.66 44.84
C LEU A 69 15.91 -28.08 43.42
N VAL A 70 15.30 -29.26 43.27
CA VAL A 70 14.78 -29.73 41.98
C VAL A 70 13.71 -28.77 41.46
N GLY A 71 12.80 -28.30 42.31
CA GLY A 71 11.77 -27.33 41.94
C GLY A 71 12.36 -26.00 41.44
N VAL A 72 13.36 -25.46 42.13
CA VAL A 72 14.07 -24.23 41.71
C VAL A 72 14.77 -24.43 40.36
N MET A 73 15.41 -25.59 40.16
CA MET A 73 16.08 -25.91 38.89
C MET A 73 15.09 -25.99 37.72
N VAL A 74 13.95 -26.66 37.89
CA VAL A 74 12.91 -26.77 36.86
C VAL A 74 12.31 -25.39 36.54
N LEU A 75 12.08 -24.54 37.56
CA LEU A 75 11.63 -23.16 37.35
C LEU A 75 12.65 -22.33 36.57
N ALA A 76 13.93 -22.42 36.92
CA ALA A 76 15.00 -21.71 36.22
C ALA A 76 15.10 -22.14 34.74
N LEU A 77 14.98 -23.44 34.46
CA LEU A 77 14.96 -23.97 33.09
C LEU A 77 13.73 -23.50 32.31
N GLY A 78 12.55 -23.50 32.92
CA GLY A 78 11.31 -23.01 32.29
C GLY A 78 11.39 -21.52 31.93
N ILE A 79 11.95 -20.70 32.83
CA ILE A 79 12.19 -19.27 32.57
C ILE A 79 13.22 -19.09 31.44
N TRP A 80 14.31 -19.85 31.45
CA TRP A 80 15.33 -19.78 30.41
C TRP A 80 14.79 -20.17 29.03
N GLN A 81 13.95 -21.21 28.96
CA GLN A 81 13.32 -21.64 27.71
C GLN A 81 12.33 -20.60 27.16
N LEU A 82 11.62 -19.88 28.04
CA LEU A 82 10.74 -18.77 27.64
C LEU A 82 11.54 -17.53 27.22
N SER A 83 12.73 -17.30 27.77
CA SER A 83 13.58 -16.15 27.40
C SER A 83 14.07 -16.21 25.95
N GLY A 84 14.17 -17.41 25.36
CA GLY A 84 14.51 -17.59 23.95
C GLY A 84 13.42 -17.20 22.95
N LEU A 85 12.16 -17.10 23.39
CA LEU A 85 11.02 -16.71 22.53
C LEU A 85 10.81 -15.18 22.47
N VAL A 86 11.55 -14.39 23.25
CA VAL A 86 11.46 -12.92 23.31
C VAL A 86 12.73 -12.24 22.76
N VAL A 87 13.61 -12.98 22.10
CA VAL A 87 14.71 -12.37 21.36
C VAL A 87 14.21 -12.07 19.97
N ILE A 88 13.78 -10.82 19.75
CA ILE A 88 13.73 -10.23 18.41
C ILE A 88 15.18 -10.30 17.89
N PRO A 89 15.50 -11.07 16.84
CA PRO A 89 16.83 -11.03 16.27
C PRO A 89 16.95 -9.68 15.55
N LEU A 90 17.63 -8.73 16.20
CA LEU A 90 18.22 -7.59 15.49
C LEU A 90 19.31 -8.18 14.59
N HIS A 91 18.96 -8.42 13.33
CA HIS A 91 19.93 -8.73 12.28
C HIS A 91 20.81 -7.49 12.08
N GLU A 92 21.93 -7.45 12.78
CA GLU A 92 23.13 -6.77 12.32
C GLU A 92 23.87 -7.76 11.43
N GLU A 93 23.95 -7.50 10.13
CA GLU A 93 25.20 -7.55 9.35
C GLU A 93 25.01 -6.69 8.10
N THR A 94 25.66 -5.52 8.08
CA THR A 94 25.94 -4.75 6.86
C THR A 94 27.40 -5.00 6.50
N PRO A 95 27.73 -5.40 5.26
CA PRO A 95 29.10 -5.35 4.79
C PRO A 95 29.49 -3.90 4.48
N ARG A 96 30.60 -3.51 5.09
CA ARG A 96 31.29 -2.21 4.96
C ARG A 96 31.64 -1.87 3.52
N GLY A 97 31.44 -0.59 3.18
CA GLY A 97 31.99 0.12 2.03
C GLY A 97 31.96 1.62 2.32
N SER A 98 32.97 2.06 3.08
CA SER A 98 33.33 3.42 3.51
C SER A 98 32.81 4.64 2.74
N GLU A 99 32.03 5.48 3.42
CA GLU A 99 32.35 6.91 3.61
C GLU A 99 31.60 7.42 4.86
N LEU A 100 32.29 7.44 6.00
CA LEU A 100 31.73 7.86 7.28
C LEU A 100 31.92 9.38 7.43
N VAL A 101 31.05 10.16 6.78
CA VAL A 101 30.83 11.55 7.20
C VAL A 101 30.01 11.50 8.48
N LEU A 102 30.63 11.94 9.58
CA LEU A 102 30.06 11.97 10.93
C LEU A 102 28.99 13.07 11.03
N GLY A 103 27.88 12.89 10.30
CA GLY A 103 26.65 13.64 10.49
C GLY A 103 25.84 12.95 11.58
N TYR A 104 25.49 13.69 12.62
CA TYR A 104 24.48 13.28 13.59
C TYR A 104 23.14 13.06 12.87
N ARG A 105 22.93 11.89 12.24
CA ARG A 105 21.63 11.51 11.69
C ARG A 105 20.72 11.24 12.88
N LYS A 106 19.85 12.22 13.16
CA LYS A 106 18.62 12.00 13.92
C LYS A 106 18.00 10.73 13.35
N ALA A 107 17.85 9.67 14.14
CA ALA A 107 17.16 8.47 13.71
C ALA A 107 15.77 8.89 13.23
N GLY A 108 15.60 8.99 11.91
CA GLY A 108 14.39 9.51 11.30
C GLY A 108 13.24 8.59 11.68
N ARG A 109 12.12 9.16 12.13
CA ARG A 109 10.87 8.39 12.19
C ARG A 109 10.60 7.83 10.79
N ALA A 110 10.00 6.64 10.71
CA ALA A 110 9.55 6.11 9.44
C ALA A 110 8.62 7.14 8.74
N PRO A 111 8.65 7.24 7.40
CA PRO A 111 7.88 8.26 6.68
C PRO A 111 6.38 7.97 6.77
N ARG A 112 5.58 9.04 6.70
CA ARG A 112 4.14 8.99 6.43
C ARG A 112 3.95 9.06 4.92
N ILE A 113 3.36 8.03 4.36
CA ILE A 113 3.22 7.88 2.91
C ILE A 113 1.73 7.89 2.59
N THR A 114 1.33 8.72 1.63
CA THR A 114 -0.01 8.71 1.06
C THR A 114 0.06 8.19 -0.36
N VAL A 115 -0.79 7.24 -0.72
CA VAL A 115 -0.82 6.60 -2.04
C VAL A 115 -2.16 6.88 -2.69
N LEU A 116 -2.11 7.29 -3.95
CA LEU A 116 -3.25 7.39 -4.85
C LEU A 116 -3.03 6.41 -6.01
N SER A 117 -3.84 5.36 -6.12
CA SER A 117 -3.63 4.31 -7.11
C SER A 117 -4.94 3.57 -7.44
N GLY A 118 -4.93 2.81 -8.54
CA GLY A 118 -5.97 1.84 -8.87
C GLY A 118 -5.92 0.60 -7.98
N GLY A 119 -6.93 -0.27 -8.06
CA GLY A 119 -7.05 -1.42 -7.15
C GLY A 119 -5.85 -2.36 -7.11
N ALA A 120 -5.36 -2.78 -8.28
CA ALA A 120 -4.19 -3.66 -8.34
C ALA A 120 -2.93 -2.96 -7.80
N GLY A 121 -2.71 -1.69 -8.16
CA GLY A 121 -1.55 -0.93 -7.69
C GLY A 121 -1.58 -0.65 -6.19
N LEU A 122 -2.76 -0.43 -5.60
CA LEU A 122 -2.92 -0.27 -4.15
C LEU A 122 -2.46 -1.52 -3.40
N LEU A 123 -2.80 -2.72 -3.91
CA LEU A 123 -2.33 -3.97 -3.33
C LEU A 123 -0.81 -4.13 -3.44
N MET A 124 -0.21 -3.66 -4.53
CA MET A 124 1.23 -3.75 -4.75
C MET A 124 2.00 -2.80 -3.85
N LEU A 125 1.46 -1.60 -3.63
CA LEU A 125 2.06 -0.60 -2.75
C LEU A 125 1.72 -0.80 -1.28
N ALA A 126 0.73 -1.64 -0.93
CA ALA A 126 0.39 -1.93 0.46
C ALA A 126 1.59 -2.44 1.28
N ARG A 127 2.55 -3.12 0.64
CA ARG A 127 3.79 -3.60 1.26
C ARG A 127 4.72 -2.48 1.75
N LEU A 128 4.60 -1.26 1.20
CA LEU A 128 5.27 -0.07 1.75
C LEU A 128 4.89 0.18 3.22
N GLY A 129 3.75 -0.32 3.68
CA GLY A 129 3.30 -0.22 5.07
C GLY A 129 4.29 -0.82 6.08
N GLU A 130 5.08 -1.82 5.67
CA GLU A 130 6.14 -2.42 6.50
C GLU A 130 7.27 -1.43 6.83
N HIS A 131 7.44 -0.38 6.01
CA HIS A 131 8.49 0.62 6.12
C HIS A 131 7.98 2.03 6.42
N ALA A 132 6.67 2.21 6.53
CA ALA A 132 6.02 3.50 6.81
C ALA A 132 5.57 3.59 8.27
N GLU A 133 5.62 4.79 8.86
CA GLU A 133 4.91 5.07 10.13
C GLU A 133 3.41 4.92 9.92
N ARG A 134 2.95 5.36 8.74
CA ARG A 134 1.57 5.28 8.28
C ARG A 134 1.54 5.28 6.77
N LEU A 135 0.87 4.30 6.17
CA LEU A 135 0.54 4.26 4.76
C LEU A 135 -0.97 4.53 4.59
N THR A 136 -1.32 5.67 4.00
CA THR A 136 -2.73 6.00 3.71
C THR A 136 -3.00 5.81 2.22
N CYS A 137 -3.83 4.84 1.88
CA CYS A 137 -4.26 4.50 0.54
C CYS A 137 -5.59 5.19 0.22
N ILE A 138 -5.55 6.25 -0.59
CA ILE A 138 -6.77 6.90 -1.07
C ILE A 138 -7.31 6.10 -2.27
N THR A 139 -8.56 5.67 -2.20
CA THR A 139 -9.18 4.83 -3.23
C THR A 139 -9.52 5.61 -4.50
N PRO A 140 -9.66 4.94 -5.65
CA PRO A 140 -10.22 5.54 -6.85
C PRO A 140 -11.60 6.15 -6.60
N LEU A 141 -11.86 7.31 -7.18
CA LEU A 141 -13.12 8.05 -7.02
C LEU A 141 -14.35 7.25 -7.45
N GLN A 142 -14.20 6.41 -8.48
CA GLN A 142 -15.34 5.83 -9.17
C GLN A 142 -15.87 4.54 -8.53
N ASP A 143 -15.04 3.83 -7.74
CA ASP A 143 -15.50 2.66 -6.97
C ASP A 143 -14.84 2.57 -5.58
N PRO A 144 -15.10 3.54 -4.70
CA PRO A 144 -14.40 3.61 -3.42
C PRO A 144 -14.73 2.43 -2.51
N VAL A 145 -15.91 1.81 -2.67
CA VAL A 145 -16.42 0.78 -1.77
C VAL A 145 -15.87 -0.60 -2.13
N GLU A 146 -15.90 -1.01 -3.41
CA GLU A 146 -15.35 -2.30 -3.81
C GLU A 146 -13.86 -2.38 -3.50
N TYR A 147 -13.12 -1.31 -3.77
CA TYR A 147 -11.69 -1.26 -3.48
C TYR A 147 -11.39 -1.29 -1.98
N TYR A 148 -12.18 -0.59 -1.15
CA TYR A 148 -12.01 -0.64 0.30
C TYR A 148 -12.17 -2.07 0.85
N TYR A 149 -13.21 -2.80 0.43
CA TYR A 149 -13.46 -4.16 0.93
C TYR A 149 -12.45 -5.19 0.39
N ARG A 150 -12.09 -5.12 -0.90
CA ARG A 150 -11.07 -6.01 -1.46
C ARG A 150 -9.70 -5.79 -0.82
N ALA A 151 -9.29 -4.53 -0.65
CA ALA A 151 -7.96 -4.22 -0.18
C ALA A 151 -7.80 -4.46 1.34
N SER A 152 -8.84 -4.20 2.14
CA SER A 152 -8.83 -4.46 3.59
C SER A 152 -8.89 -5.94 3.96
N SER A 153 -9.50 -6.78 3.11
CA SER A 153 -9.59 -8.24 3.35
C SER A 153 -8.32 -9.01 2.94
N LEU A 154 -7.64 -8.55 1.88
CA LEU A 154 -6.46 -9.22 1.33
C LEU A 154 -5.16 -8.91 2.09
N TYR A 155 -5.03 -7.73 2.69
CA TYR A 155 -3.82 -7.31 3.40
C TYR A 155 -4.14 -6.68 4.75
N GLN A 156 -4.02 -7.46 5.82
CA GLN A 156 -3.97 -6.96 7.20
C GLN A 156 -2.55 -6.53 7.58
N ALA A 157 -1.95 -5.65 6.77
CA ALA A 157 -0.65 -5.08 7.09
C ALA A 157 -0.79 -4.03 8.21
N GLN A 158 0.11 -4.09 9.20
CA GLN A 158 0.18 -3.08 10.24
C GLN A 158 0.49 -1.72 9.56
N ASN A 159 -0.20 -0.65 9.98
CA ASN A 159 -0.03 0.73 9.50
C ASN A 159 -0.59 1.08 8.11
N VAL A 160 -1.34 0.19 7.45
CA VAL A 160 -2.02 0.51 6.17
C VAL A 160 -3.48 0.89 6.41
N TYR A 161 -3.89 2.04 5.87
CA TYR A 161 -5.24 2.59 6.03
C TYR A 161 -5.84 2.92 4.67
N TYR A 162 -7.03 2.40 4.38
CA TYR A 162 -7.77 2.75 3.16
C TYR A 162 -8.74 3.89 3.47
N VAL A 163 -8.75 4.90 2.61
CA VAL A 163 -9.57 6.11 2.79
C VAL A 163 -10.31 6.40 1.50
N VAL A 164 -11.61 6.64 1.64
CA VAL A 164 -12.45 7.10 0.53
C VAL A 164 -12.22 8.59 0.31
N PRO A 165 -11.97 9.06 -0.92
CA PRO A 165 -11.66 10.46 -1.19
C PRO A 165 -12.81 11.40 -0.85
N THR A 166 -14.04 11.08 -1.25
CA THR A 166 -15.23 11.92 -1.06
C THR A 166 -16.41 11.07 -0.57
N PRO A 167 -17.30 11.61 0.29
CA PRO A 167 -18.48 10.88 0.74
C PRO A 167 -19.60 10.82 -0.33
N LEU A 168 -19.46 11.56 -1.44
CA LEU A 168 -20.47 11.63 -2.50
C LEU A 168 -20.07 10.75 -3.69
N SER A 169 -21.06 10.12 -4.32
CA SER A 169 -20.86 9.43 -5.60
C SER A 169 -20.66 10.43 -6.72
N ALA A 170 -19.73 10.14 -7.62
CA ALA A 170 -19.51 10.89 -8.83
C ALA A 170 -19.05 9.98 -9.95
N ARG A 171 -19.38 10.36 -11.19
CA ARG A 171 -18.92 9.67 -12.38
C ARG A 171 -17.98 10.58 -13.14
N VAL A 172 -16.97 9.96 -13.76
CA VAL A 172 -16.05 10.67 -14.64
C VAL A 172 -16.31 10.21 -16.07
N TYR A 173 -16.36 11.17 -16.97
CA TYR A 173 -16.48 10.92 -18.40
C TYR A 173 -15.27 11.50 -19.12
N ALA A 174 -14.77 10.78 -20.11
CA ALA A 174 -13.78 11.27 -21.05
C ALA A 174 -14.45 11.64 -22.37
N GLU A 175 -14.18 12.86 -22.83
CA GLU A 175 -14.48 13.29 -24.19
C GLU A 175 -13.27 12.96 -25.06
N LEU A 176 -13.49 12.14 -26.09
CA LEU A 176 -12.48 11.76 -27.07
C LEU A 176 -12.38 12.81 -28.18
N ASP A 177 -11.33 12.72 -28.99
CA ASP A 177 -11.04 13.57 -30.14
C ASP A 177 -12.15 13.62 -31.20
N ASP A 178 -13.01 12.59 -31.27
CA ASP A 178 -14.18 12.54 -32.14
C ASP A 178 -15.48 13.02 -31.44
N THR A 179 -15.35 13.70 -30.31
CA THR A 179 -16.43 14.17 -29.43
C THR A 179 -17.25 13.06 -28.75
N THR A 180 -16.82 11.80 -28.87
CA THR A 180 -17.47 10.69 -28.16
C THR A 180 -17.24 10.81 -26.66
N LEU A 181 -18.32 10.71 -25.89
CA LEU A 181 -18.26 10.64 -24.43
C LEU A 181 -18.23 9.18 -23.98
N ILE A 182 -17.16 8.80 -23.28
CA ILE A 182 -17.04 7.48 -22.65
C ILE A 182 -17.05 7.63 -21.13
N ASN A 183 -17.79 6.75 -20.46
CA ASN A 183 -17.63 6.61 -19.02
C ASN A 183 -16.29 5.90 -18.77
N VAL A 184 -15.40 6.51 -18.01
CA VAL A 184 -14.09 5.92 -17.73
C VAL A 184 -14.18 4.74 -16.76
N MET A 185 -15.34 4.50 -16.13
CA MET A 185 -15.61 3.24 -15.45
C MET A 185 -15.85 2.13 -16.47
N HIS A 186 -14.89 1.21 -16.58
CA HIS A 186 -14.95 0.01 -17.43
C HIS A 186 -14.84 0.33 -18.93
N VAL A 187 -13.82 1.11 -19.31
CA VAL A 187 -13.48 1.25 -20.74
C VAL A 187 -13.07 -0.13 -21.24
N ASN A 188 -13.90 -0.74 -22.07
CA ASN A 188 -13.51 -1.97 -22.74
C ASN A 188 -12.40 -1.61 -23.71
N HIS A 189 -11.17 -2.06 -23.44
CA HIS A 189 -9.95 -1.78 -24.23
C HIS A 189 -9.97 -2.43 -25.63
N ASN A 190 -11.14 -2.53 -26.25
CA ASN A 190 -11.34 -3.01 -27.61
C ASN A 190 -10.63 -2.09 -28.61
N GLY A 191 -10.12 -2.69 -29.69
CA GLY A 191 -9.36 -1.99 -30.73
C GLY A 191 -10.09 -0.81 -31.41
N GLN A 192 -11.42 -0.69 -31.27
CA GLN A 192 -12.19 0.42 -31.83
C GLN A 192 -11.85 1.78 -31.21
N LEU A 193 -11.47 1.80 -29.93
CA LEU A 193 -11.07 3.02 -29.24
C LEU A 193 -9.55 3.22 -29.29
N ALA A 194 -8.78 2.26 -29.79
CA ALA A 194 -7.33 2.28 -29.71
C ALA A 194 -6.71 3.49 -30.41
N GLU A 195 -7.29 3.98 -31.50
CA GLU A 195 -6.79 5.14 -32.25
C GLU A 195 -7.29 6.49 -31.72
N ARG A 196 -8.06 6.48 -30.63
CA ARG A 196 -8.65 7.68 -30.03
C ARG A 196 -7.81 8.22 -28.88
N HIS A 197 -7.96 9.50 -28.60
CA HIS A 197 -7.27 10.15 -27.49
C HIS A 197 -8.24 10.99 -26.66
N VAL A 198 -7.99 11.04 -25.35
CA VAL A 198 -8.79 11.85 -24.41
C VAL A 198 -8.46 13.32 -24.61
N GLU A 199 -9.43 14.10 -25.10
CA GLU A 199 -9.32 15.56 -25.22
C GLU A 199 -9.57 16.22 -23.86
N ARG A 200 -10.59 15.76 -23.13
CA ARG A 200 -11.02 16.34 -21.85
C ARG A 200 -11.61 15.28 -20.91
N LEU A 201 -11.49 15.52 -19.61
CA LEU A 201 -12.22 14.77 -18.59
C LEU A 201 -13.25 15.68 -17.92
N MET A 202 -14.41 15.12 -17.60
CA MET A 202 -15.52 15.80 -16.95
C MET A 202 -15.91 15.03 -15.70
N LEU A 203 -16.11 15.76 -14.61
CA LEU A 203 -16.62 15.23 -13.36
C LEU A 203 -18.10 15.56 -13.24
N LEU A 204 -18.96 14.55 -13.30
CA LEU A 204 -20.40 14.69 -13.29
C LEU A 204 -21.00 14.09 -12.01
N ASN A 205 -22.00 14.77 -11.46
CA ASN A 205 -22.79 14.25 -10.35
C ASN A 205 -23.92 13.34 -10.86
N ASP A 206 -24.51 12.55 -9.96
CA ASP A 206 -25.56 11.58 -10.31
C ASP A 206 -26.79 12.24 -10.98
N THR A 207 -27.08 13.52 -10.70
CA THR A 207 -28.18 14.25 -11.34
C THR A 207 -27.92 14.56 -12.82
N THR A 208 -26.70 14.99 -13.18
CA THR A 208 -26.33 15.26 -14.58
C THR A 208 -26.16 13.96 -15.37
N VAL A 209 -25.69 12.91 -14.71
CA VAL A 209 -25.60 11.57 -15.30
C VAL A 209 -26.98 11.04 -15.73
N ALA A 210 -28.02 11.26 -14.92
CA ALA A 210 -29.38 10.86 -15.26
C ALA A 210 -29.94 11.56 -16.51
N GLU A 211 -29.40 12.73 -16.88
CA GLU A 211 -29.76 13.45 -18.10
C GLU A 211 -29.02 12.92 -19.35
N ILE A 212 -27.84 12.33 -19.16
CA ILE A 212 -27.02 11.73 -20.22
C ILE A 212 -27.47 10.30 -20.55
N ASP A 213 -27.87 9.51 -19.54
CA ASP A 213 -28.31 8.12 -19.72
C ASP A 213 -29.73 8.01 -20.34
N ASP A 214 -30.50 9.10 -20.49
CA ASP A 214 -31.81 9.14 -21.17
C ASP A 214 -31.68 9.67 -22.63
N PRO A 215 -31.82 8.81 -23.66
CA PRO A 215 -31.65 9.21 -25.06
C PRO A 215 -32.65 10.28 -25.54
N LYS A 216 -33.76 10.50 -24.83
CA LYS A 216 -34.73 11.58 -25.14
C LYS A 216 -34.35 12.93 -24.54
N ARG A 217 -33.51 12.97 -23.50
CA ARG A 217 -33.09 14.21 -22.81
C ARG A 217 -31.70 14.69 -23.22
N VAL A 218 -30.87 13.81 -23.80
CA VAL A 218 -29.64 14.20 -24.52
C VAL A 218 -29.93 15.27 -25.57
N GLN A 219 -31.10 15.22 -26.23
CA GLN A 219 -31.57 16.20 -27.21
C GLN A 219 -31.90 17.59 -26.62
N MET A 220 -32.09 17.67 -25.29
CA MET A 220 -32.42 18.92 -24.58
C MET A 220 -31.17 19.58 -23.97
N LEU A 221 -30.12 18.80 -23.70
CA LEU A 221 -28.76 19.30 -23.38
C LEU A 221 -27.98 19.76 -24.64
N THR A 222 -28.46 19.41 -25.85
CA THR A 222 -27.89 19.85 -27.14
C THR A 222 -28.55 21.10 -27.73
N VAL A 223 -29.46 21.77 -27.01
CA VAL A 223 -30.20 22.90 -27.56
C VAL A 223 -30.23 24.06 -26.57
N ASP A 224 -29.14 24.83 -26.53
CA ASP A 224 -29.22 26.27 -26.32
C ASP A 224 -28.92 26.93 -27.67
N GLN A 225 -29.97 27.41 -28.36
CA GLN A 225 -29.87 27.96 -29.72
C GLN A 225 -29.31 29.39 -29.76
N SER A 226 -28.39 29.74 -28.87
CA SER A 226 -27.94 31.13 -28.73
C SER A 226 -26.48 31.41 -29.09
N ASP A 227 -25.65 30.41 -29.39
CA ASP A 227 -24.35 30.63 -30.04
C ASP A 227 -23.87 29.38 -30.79
N GLY A 228 -23.33 29.55 -32.01
CA GLY A 228 -23.05 28.51 -33.02
C GLY A 228 -21.96 27.48 -32.70
N ALA A 229 -21.84 27.00 -31.46
CA ALA A 229 -21.02 25.86 -31.09
C ALA A 229 -21.76 25.01 -30.05
N ASN A 230 -22.28 23.84 -30.47
CA ASN A 230 -22.84 22.82 -29.58
C ASN A 230 -21.77 22.29 -28.60
N ARG A 231 -21.49 23.03 -27.53
CA ARG A 231 -20.57 22.63 -26.48
C ARG A 231 -21.35 22.49 -25.18
N VAL A 232 -21.45 21.25 -24.69
CA VAL A 232 -21.89 20.96 -23.32
C VAL A 232 -20.91 21.65 -22.38
N SER A 233 -21.36 22.68 -21.66
CA SER A 233 -20.59 23.24 -20.55
C SER A 233 -20.76 22.32 -19.34
N PRO A 234 -19.75 21.54 -18.94
CA PRO A 234 -19.91 20.62 -17.84
C PRO A 234 -19.96 21.42 -16.54
N VAL A 235 -21.03 21.26 -15.77
CA VAL A 235 -21.04 21.67 -14.36
C VAL A 235 -20.02 20.78 -13.66
N THR A 236 -18.86 21.35 -13.32
CA THR A 236 -17.87 20.64 -12.50
C THR A 236 -18.51 20.44 -11.13
N ALA A 237 -18.87 19.20 -10.80
CA ALA A 237 -19.45 18.91 -9.50
C ALA A 237 -18.43 19.28 -8.41
N SER A 238 -18.80 20.22 -7.53
CA SER A 238 -18.00 20.53 -6.35
C SER A 238 -18.16 19.37 -5.36
N LEU A 239 -17.16 18.48 -5.32
CA LEU A 239 -17.15 17.35 -4.39
C LEU A 239 -16.33 17.70 -3.14
N PRO A 240 -16.88 17.54 -1.93
CA PRO A 240 -16.13 17.72 -0.71
C PRO A 240 -15.14 16.58 -0.52
N LEU A 241 -13.96 16.87 0.00
CA LEU A 241 -12.98 15.87 0.37
C LEU A 241 -13.25 15.36 1.80
N THR A 242 -13.06 14.06 2.05
CA THR A 242 -13.17 13.54 3.42
C THR A 242 -12.03 14.08 4.28
N ARG A 243 -12.32 14.34 5.56
CA ARG A 243 -11.31 14.80 6.53
C ARG A 243 -10.07 13.90 6.54
N LEU A 244 -10.28 12.57 6.48
CA LEU A 244 -9.18 11.61 6.49
C LEU A 244 -8.28 11.74 5.25
N ALA A 245 -8.85 11.99 4.07
CA ALA A 245 -8.08 12.22 2.85
C ALA A 245 -7.34 13.56 2.91
N THR A 246 -7.98 14.63 3.40
CA THR A 246 -7.33 15.93 3.61
C THR A 246 -6.13 15.82 4.56
N GLU A 247 -6.31 15.19 5.72
CA GLU A 247 -5.24 14.99 6.71
C GLU A 247 -4.11 14.12 6.14
N ALA A 248 -4.44 13.08 5.38
CA ALA A 248 -3.45 12.20 4.76
C ALA A 248 -2.58 12.93 3.73
N LEU A 249 -3.15 13.79 2.90
CA LEU A 249 -2.40 14.59 1.93
C LEU A 249 -1.51 15.62 2.63
N ARG A 250 -2.06 16.34 3.62
CA ARG A 250 -1.35 17.43 4.32
C ARG A 250 -0.22 16.93 5.21
N ASP A 251 -0.42 15.83 5.93
CA ASP A 251 0.53 15.33 6.93
C ASP A 251 1.51 14.28 6.35
N ALA A 252 1.45 14.02 5.04
CA ALA A 252 2.36 13.11 4.35
C ALA A 252 3.79 13.69 4.30
N ASP A 253 4.77 12.80 4.41
CA ASP A 253 6.16 13.07 4.04
C ASP A 253 6.36 12.77 2.54
N ALA A 254 5.56 11.84 1.98
CA ALA A 254 5.53 11.54 0.55
C ALA A 254 4.13 11.21 0.03
N ILE A 255 3.81 11.67 -1.19
CA ILE A 255 2.59 11.35 -1.92
C ILE A 255 2.98 10.57 -3.18
N ILE A 256 2.49 9.36 -3.32
CA ILE A 256 2.77 8.46 -4.44
C ILE A 256 1.54 8.38 -5.33
N LEU A 257 1.72 8.65 -6.63
CA LEU A 257 0.71 8.54 -7.67
C LEU A 257 0.99 7.27 -8.49
N GLY A 258 0.04 6.36 -8.57
CA GLY A 258 0.19 5.09 -9.26
C GLY A 258 0.99 4.04 -8.45
N PRO A 259 1.26 2.87 -9.03
CA PRO A 259 0.96 2.50 -10.41
C PRO A 259 -0.55 2.27 -10.65
N GLY A 260 -1.09 2.71 -11.78
CA GLY A 260 -2.49 2.47 -12.12
C GLY A 260 -2.96 3.30 -13.31
N SER A 261 -4.11 2.95 -13.88
CA SER A 261 -4.67 3.63 -15.05
C SER A 261 -4.72 5.14 -14.83
N LEU A 262 -4.06 5.89 -15.72
CA LEU A 262 -3.87 7.33 -15.54
C LEU A 262 -5.24 8.04 -15.49
N PHE A 263 -6.11 7.75 -16.44
CA PHE A 263 -7.42 8.38 -16.60
C PHE A 263 -8.54 7.74 -15.77
N GLU A 264 -8.40 6.47 -15.35
CA GLU A 264 -9.44 5.76 -14.59
C GLU A 264 -9.17 5.78 -13.08
N SER A 265 -7.91 5.84 -12.64
CA SER A 265 -7.55 5.68 -11.22
C SER A 265 -6.89 6.90 -10.60
N ILE A 266 -5.96 7.55 -11.31
CA ILE A 266 -5.14 8.63 -10.76
C ILE A 266 -5.83 9.98 -10.97
N ILE A 267 -6.03 10.41 -12.22
CA ILE A 267 -6.59 11.72 -12.55
C ILE A 267 -7.99 11.96 -11.96
N PRO A 268 -8.92 10.98 -11.88
CA PRO A 268 -10.24 11.21 -11.29
C PRO A 268 -10.22 11.85 -9.91
N ASN A 269 -9.26 11.46 -9.06
CA ASN A 269 -9.09 12.08 -7.74
C ASN A 269 -8.55 13.51 -7.84
N LEU A 270 -7.69 13.79 -8.82
CA LEU A 270 -7.18 15.12 -9.12
C LEU A 270 -8.23 16.07 -9.69
N LEU A 271 -9.38 15.57 -10.17
CA LEU A 271 -10.48 16.43 -10.64
C LEU A 271 -11.20 17.15 -9.47
N ILE A 272 -11.09 16.65 -8.25
CA ILE A 272 -11.67 17.26 -7.05
C ILE A 272 -10.83 18.50 -6.65
N GLU A 273 -11.46 19.67 -6.64
CA GLU A 273 -10.79 20.94 -6.30
C GLU A 273 -10.16 20.92 -4.90
N GLU A 274 -10.90 20.41 -3.90
CA GLU A 274 -10.38 20.28 -2.53
C GLU A 274 -9.19 19.31 -2.43
N PHE A 275 -9.13 18.29 -3.30
CA PHE A 275 -7.99 17.38 -3.38
C PHE A 275 -6.74 18.10 -3.88
N ARG A 276 -6.87 18.86 -4.97
CA ARG A 276 -5.77 19.68 -5.51
C ARG A 276 -5.30 20.71 -4.50
N THR A 277 -6.23 21.37 -3.83
CA THR A 277 -5.92 22.36 -2.79
C THR A 277 -5.14 21.72 -1.64
N ALA A 278 -5.57 20.55 -1.14
CA ALA A 278 -4.87 19.83 -0.08
C ALA A 278 -3.48 19.36 -0.51
N LEU A 279 -3.33 18.90 -1.76
CA LEU A 279 -2.05 18.48 -2.33
C LEU A 279 -1.09 19.68 -2.47
N ALA A 280 -1.57 20.81 -2.99
CA ALA A 280 -0.77 22.03 -3.15
C ALA A 280 -0.32 22.66 -1.82
N GLN A 281 -1.07 22.44 -0.73
CA GLN A 281 -0.69 22.86 0.61
C GLN A 281 0.29 21.90 1.30
N SER A 282 0.47 20.70 0.75
CA SER A 282 1.39 19.70 1.29
C SER A 282 2.85 20.09 1.03
N GLN A 283 3.74 19.69 1.93
CA GLN A 283 5.19 19.76 1.74
C GLN A 283 5.76 18.38 1.37
N ALA A 284 4.90 17.39 1.16
CA ALA A 284 5.28 16.04 0.83
C ALA A 284 5.96 16.00 -0.54
N CYS A 285 6.99 15.17 -0.66
CA CYS A 285 7.54 14.84 -1.97
C CYS A 285 6.51 14.06 -2.79
N THR A 286 6.30 14.46 -4.02
CA THR A 286 5.41 13.80 -4.97
C THR A 286 6.18 12.84 -5.89
N ILE A 287 5.77 11.59 -5.93
CA ILE A 287 6.41 10.54 -6.74
C ILE A 287 5.35 9.93 -7.64
N PHE A 288 5.54 9.96 -8.96
CA PHE A 288 4.69 9.27 -9.91
C PHE A 288 5.34 7.96 -10.36
N VAL A 289 4.61 6.85 -10.24
CA VAL A 289 5.01 5.55 -10.80
C VAL A 289 4.38 5.43 -12.18
N CYS A 290 5.20 5.58 -13.23
CA CYS A 290 4.73 5.55 -14.61
C CYS A 290 4.19 4.15 -14.99
N ASN A 291 3.19 4.10 -15.86
CA ASN A 291 2.63 2.84 -16.32
C ASN A 291 3.63 2.08 -17.19
N LEU A 292 3.57 0.74 -17.18
CA LEU A 292 4.46 -0.09 -18.00
C LEU A 292 4.04 -0.13 -19.47
N MET A 293 2.75 -0.04 -19.73
CA MET A 293 2.13 -0.15 -21.05
C MET A 293 1.07 0.95 -21.21
N THR A 294 0.83 1.35 -22.45
CA THR A 294 -0.27 2.24 -22.82
C THR A 294 -1.62 1.51 -22.76
N GLU A 295 -2.68 2.26 -22.50
CA GLU A 295 -4.06 1.80 -22.45
C GLU A 295 -4.82 2.29 -23.69
N PRO A 296 -5.43 1.39 -24.48
CA PRO A 296 -6.09 1.76 -25.73
C PRO A 296 -7.23 2.75 -25.49
N GLY A 297 -7.22 3.86 -26.22
CA GLY A 297 -8.23 4.92 -26.13
C GLY A 297 -8.07 5.87 -24.95
N LEU A 298 -7.10 5.62 -24.07
CA LEU A 298 -6.80 6.47 -22.92
C LEU A 298 -5.38 7.07 -23.04
N THR A 299 -4.36 6.22 -23.13
CA THR A 299 -2.95 6.62 -23.21
C THR A 299 -2.27 6.09 -24.47
N THR A 300 -3.01 5.80 -25.54
CA THR A 300 -2.43 5.39 -26.83
C THR A 300 -1.35 6.37 -27.26
N GLY A 301 -0.17 5.83 -27.59
CA GLY A 301 0.97 6.62 -28.09
C GLY A 301 1.67 7.47 -27.04
N PHE A 302 1.26 7.42 -25.76
CA PHE A 302 1.87 8.24 -24.72
C PHE A 302 3.30 7.77 -24.39
N GLY A 303 4.23 8.73 -24.38
CA GLY A 303 5.52 8.62 -23.72
C GLY A 303 5.45 8.99 -22.23
N VAL A 304 6.61 9.10 -21.57
CA VAL A 304 6.67 9.47 -20.15
C VAL A 304 6.22 10.92 -19.96
N SER A 305 6.66 11.83 -20.83
CA SER A 305 6.29 13.25 -20.84
C SER A 305 4.78 13.46 -20.97
N ASP A 306 4.09 12.69 -21.81
CA ASP A 306 2.64 12.81 -21.98
C ASP A 306 1.89 12.52 -20.67
N HIS A 307 2.33 11.49 -19.93
CA HIS A 307 1.75 11.18 -18.62
C HIS A 307 1.96 12.33 -17.63
N ILE A 308 3.16 12.91 -17.58
CA ILE A 308 3.48 14.06 -16.73
C ILE A 308 2.63 15.28 -17.12
N ARG A 309 2.49 15.56 -18.43
CA ARG A 309 1.66 16.65 -18.95
C ARG A 309 0.20 16.53 -18.54
N GLN A 310 -0.37 15.32 -18.53
CA GLN A 310 -1.75 15.13 -18.06
C GLN A 310 -1.88 15.34 -16.55
N ILE A 311 -0.93 14.84 -15.73
CA ILE A 311 -0.93 15.11 -14.29
C ILE A 311 -0.84 16.62 -14.03
N LYS A 312 0.01 17.33 -14.77
CA LYS A 312 0.14 18.78 -14.70
C LYS A 312 -1.14 19.50 -15.11
N ARG A 313 -1.77 19.08 -16.20
CA ARG A 313 -3.02 19.65 -16.72
C ARG A 313 -4.17 19.53 -15.73
N TYR A 314 -4.38 18.35 -15.16
CA TYR A 314 -5.55 18.09 -14.31
C TYR A 314 -5.28 18.28 -12.82
N GLY A 315 -4.04 18.06 -12.36
CA GLY A 315 -3.64 18.22 -10.97
C GLY A 315 -3.14 19.62 -10.62
N GLY A 316 -2.65 20.39 -11.59
CA GLY A 316 -2.09 21.73 -11.35
C GLY A 316 -0.69 21.73 -10.72
N PHE A 317 0.01 20.58 -10.72
CA PHE A 317 1.37 20.45 -10.19
C PHE A 317 2.21 19.52 -11.07
N THR A 318 3.52 19.61 -10.94
CA THR A 318 4.46 18.68 -11.61
C THR A 318 5.01 17.72 -10.55
N PRO A 319 4.97 16.40 -10.74
CA PRO A 319 5.57 15.46 -9.80
C PRO A 319 7.07 15.74 -9.61
N ASP A 320 7.58 15.63 -8.39
CA ASP A 320 9.01 15.86 -8.12
C ASP A 320 9.86 14.75 -8.74
N TYR A 321 9.41 13.50 -8.60
CA TYR A 321 10.07 12.33 -9.17
C TYR A 321 9.11 11.48 -10.00
N VAL A 322 9.63 10.87 -11.07
CA VAL A 322 8.90 9.89 -11.87
C VAL A 322 9.73 8.61 -11.97
N LEU A 323 9.16 7.51 -11.47
CA LEU A 323 9.74 6.18 -11.58
C LEU A 323 9.35 5.57 -12.93
N VAL A 324 10.35 5.21 -13.72
CA VAL A 324 10.17 4.63 -15.06
C VAL A 324 10.86 3.27 -15.14
N ASN A 325 10.17 2.28 -15.69
CA ASN A 325 10.76 0.96 -15.89
C ASN A 325 11.72 0.96 -17.08
N VAL A 326 12.99 0.60 -16.83
CA VAL A 326 14.01 0.50 -17.88
C VAL A 326 14.14 -0.92 -18.44
N GLN A 327 13.66 -1.93 -17.71
CA GLN A 327 13.84 -3.31 -18.11
C GLN A 327 13.03 -3.61 -19.37
N ARG A 328 13.72 -4.16 -20.39
CA ARG A 328 13.06 -4.59 -21.64
C ARG A 328 12.06 -5.70 -21.35
N ILE A 329 10.84 -5.50 -21.80
CA ILE A 329 9.77 -6.49 -21.71
C ILE A 329 10.06 -7.63 -22.68
N ASP A 330 9.85 -8.86 -22.23
CA ASP A 330 9.99 -10.08 -23.00
C ASP A 330 9.24 -9.95 -24.35
N PRO A 331 9.88 -10.29 -25.50
CA PRO A 331 9.27 -10.12 -26.82
C PRO A 331 7.92 -10.82 -26.98
N GLU A 332 7.72 -12.00 -26.36
CA GLU A 332 6.46 -12.74 -26.42
C GLU A 332 5.35 -11.99 -25.70
N VAL A 333 5.65 -11.47 -24.50
CA VAL A 333 4.71 -10.66 -23.72
C VAL A 333 4.40 -9.37 -24.47
N ARG A 334 5.42 -8.72 -25.03
CA ARG A 334 5.23 -7.50 -25.83
C ARG A 334 4.30 -7.75 -27.01
N GLN A 335 4.44 -8.88 -27.70
CA GLN A 335 3.59 -9.23 -28.84
C GLN A 335 2.13 -9.51 -28.42
N LEU A 336 1.92 -10.14 -27.26
CA LEU A 336 0.60 -10.34 -26.67
C LEU A 336 -0.11 -8.99 -26.41
N TYR A 337 0.60 -8.04 -25.82
CA TYR A 337 0.06 -6.71 -25.54
C TYR A 337 -0.13 -5.87 -26.81
N ALA A 338 0.78 -5.99 -27.79
CA ALA A 338 0.63 -5.31 -29.09
C ALA A 338 -0.62 -5.79 -29.85
N ALA A 339 -1.00 -7.06 -29.72
CA ALA A 339 -2.25 -7.59 -30.27
C ALA A 339 -3.51 -6.97 -29.65
N ALA A 340 -3.38 -6.37 -28.46
CA ALA A 340 -4.41 -5.58 -27.79
C ALA A 340 -4.21 -4.07 -27.96
N HIS A 341 -3.42 -3.64 -28.95
CA HIS A 341 -3.08 -2.24 -29.22
C HIS A 341 -2.40 -1.51 -28.05
N GLN A 342 -1.64 -2.24 -27.24
CA GLN A 342 -0.85 -1.69 -26.13
C GLN A 342 0.64 -1.67 -26.49
N SER A 343 1.29 -0.57 -26.17
CA SER A 343 2.72 -0.36 -26.40
C SER A 343 3.45 -0.11 -25.09
N PRO A 344 4.71 -0.58 -24.93
CA PRO A 344 5.52 -0.24 -23.77
C PRO A 344 5.74 1.26 -23.64
N VAL A 345 5.65 1.77 -22.41
CA VAL A 345 6.00 3.15 -22.10
C VAL A 345 7.47 3.18 -21.67
N TYR A 346 8.30 3.78 -22.52
CA TYR A 346 9.71 4.03 -22.27
C TYR A 346 10.01 5.50 -22.51
N LEU A 347 11.16 5.96 -22.01
CA LEU A 347 11.70 7.26 -22.40
C LEU A 347 12.05 7.23 -23.89
N SER A 348 11.55 8.21 -24.63
CA SER A 348 11.88 8.39 -26.05
C SER A 348 13.29 9.00 -26.19
N PRO A 349 13.98 8.80 -27.32
CA PRO A 349 15.26 9.47 -27.59
C PRO A 349 15.18 11.00 -27.48
N GLU A 350 14.07 11.59 -27.94
CA GLU A 350 13.79 13.02 -27.84
C GLU A 350 13.72 13.48 -26.38
N GLU A 351 13.07 12.70 -25.50
CA GLU A 351 13.01 12.98 -24.06
C GLU A 351 14.40 12.94 -23.41
N TYR A 352 15.32 12.06 -23.85
CA TYR A 352 16.70 12.07 -23.36
C TYR A 352 17.48 13.31 -23.80
N GLU A 353 17.21 13.83 -25.00
CA GLU A 353 17.89 15.01 -25.57
C GLU A 353 17.43 16.32 -24.91
N GLU A 354 16.11 16.48 -24.66
CA GLU A 354 15.54 17.67 -23.98
C GLU A 354 16.03 17.83 -22.54
N THR A 355 16.56 16.75 -21.97
CA THR A 355 16.94 16.67 -20.56
C THR A 355 18.36 17.20 -20.26
N MET A 356 19.21 17.39 -21.27
CA MET A 356 20.66 17.54 -21.11
C MET A 356 21.19 18.86 -20.50
N VAL A 357 20.37 19.68 -19.82
CA VAL A 357 20.72 21.07 -19.48
C VAL A 357 21.12 21.31 -18.02
N LEU A 358 20.81 20.43 -17.07
CA LEU A 358 21.13 20.63 -15.63
C LEU A 358 22.40 19.89 -15.19
N ALA A 359 23.53 20.21 -15.83
CA ALA A 359 24.85 19.83 -15.30
C ALA A 359 25.36 20.96 -14.40
N ASP A 360 25.12 20.87 -13.09
CA ASP A 360 25.88 21.65 -12.12
C ASP A 360 27.30 21.03 -12.01
N GLU A 361 28.33 21.82 -12.27
CA GLU A 361 29.75 21.40 -12.27
C GLU A 361 30.24 20.82 -10.93
N ARG A 362 29.41 20.85 -9.88
CA ARG A 362 29.71 20.28 -8.55
C ARG A 362 29.08 18.92 -8.25
N ILE A 363 28.16 18.42 -9.08
CA ILE A 363 27.51 17.12 -8.86
C ILE A 363 27.81 16.22 -10.06
N SER A 364 28.70 15.23 -9.90
CA SER A 364 29.05 14.25 -10.94
C SER A 364 27.91 13.31 -11.39
N GLN A 365 26.65 13.59 -11.03
CA GLN A 365 25.48 12.82 -11.45
C GLN A 365 24.58 13.68 -12.34
N ARG A 366 24.54 13.36 -13.63
CA ARG A 366 23.54 13.89 -14.57
C ARG A 366 22.17 13.40 -14.11
N GLN A 367 21.30 14.32 -13.67
CA GLN A 367 19.92 13.99 -13.36
C GLN A 367 19.07 14.16 -14.61
N LEU A 368 18.30 13.12 -14.94
CA LEU A 368 17.35 13.18 -16.05
C LEU A 368 16.10 13.95 -15.58
N VAL A 369 15.78 15.10 -16.16
CA VAL A 369 14.59 15.92 -15.93
C VAL A 369 13.73 16.02 -17.20
N VAL A 370 12.48 15.55 -17.13
CA VAL A 370 11.49 15.65 -18.22
C VAL A 370 10.25 16.37 -17.69
N GLU A 371 9.75 17.37 -18.42
CA GLU A 371 8.59 18.19 -18.04
C GLU A 371 8.69 18.86 -16.65
N GLY A 372 9.91 18.98 -16.10
CA GLY A 372 10.20 19.51 -14.77
C GLY A 372 10.27 18.46 -13.66
N SER A 373 10.04 17.18 -13.97
CA SER A 373 10.15 16.06 -13.03
C SER A 373 11.51 15.36 -13.15
N VAL A 374 12.11 14.96 -12.02
CA VAL A 374 13.31 14.12 -12.02
C VAL A 374 12.94 12.67 -12.34
N ILE A 375 13.44 12.17 -13.46
CA ILE A 375 13.21 10.80 -13.89
C ILE A 375 14.21 9.85 -13.24
N VAL A 376 13.67 8.77 -12.71
CA VAL A 376 14.41 7.73 -12.00
C VAL A 376 14.11 6.40 -12.68
N GLU A 377 15.07 5.95 -13.48
CA GLU A 377 15.00 4.67 -14.16
C GLU A 377 15.38 3.53 -13.21
N ALA A 378 14.54 2.49 -13.16
CA ALA A 378 14.80 1.29 -12.38
C ALA A 378 14.19 0.07 -13.07
N ASP A 379 14.65 -1.12 -12.69
CA ASP A 379 13.89 -2.34 -12.98
C ASP A 379 12.69 -2.38 -12.03
N LEU A 380 11.49 -2.19 -12.56
CA LEU A 380 10.26 -2.09 -11.77
C LEU A 380 9.23 -3.16 -12.12
N ALA A 381 9.51 -4.03 -13.10
CA ALA A 381 8.53 -4.94 -13.67
C ALA A 381 8.86 -6.41 -13.41
N SER A 382 7.81 -7.23 -13.38
CA SER A 382 7.88 -8.69 -13.43
C SER A 382 6.74 -9.24 -14.29
N SER A 383 6.99 -10.35 -14.99
CA SER A 383 5.95 -11.08 -15.70
C SER A 383 5.42 -12.21 -14.82
N VAL A 384 4.13 -12.20 -14.51
CA VAL A 384 3.50 -13.20 -13.65
C VAL A 384 2.49 -14.01 -14.48
N VAL A 385 2.45 -15.32 -14.29
CA VAL A 385 1.41 -16.16 -14.90
C VAL A 385 0.14 -16.03 -14.07
N GLN A 386 -0.90 -15.47 -14.67
CA GLN A 386 -2.21 -15.34 -14.06
C GLN A 386 -3.18 -16.31 -14.74
N TYR A 387 -3.89 -17.09 -13.93
CA TYR A 387 -4.97 -17.93 -14.43
C TYR A 387 -6.23 -17.07 -14.51
N SER A 388 -6.66 -16.75 -15.73
CA SER A 388 -7.91 -16.03 -15.97
C SER A 388 -8.95 -17.00 -16.49
N ALA A 389 -10.12 -17.02 -15.87
CA ALA A 389 -11.28 -17.76 -16.36
C ALA A 389 -12.20 -16.74 -17.06
N PRO A 390 -12.49 -16.92 -18.37
CA PRO A 390 -13.47 -16.09 -19.05
C PRO A 390 -14.82 -16.15 -18.32
N MET A 391 -15.53 -15.01 -18.21
CA MET A 391 -16.83 -14.95 -17.50
C MET A 391 -17.90 -15.85 -18.14
N ASP A 392 -17.79 -16.10 -19.45
CA ASP A 392 -18.63 -17.01 -20.23
C ASP A 392 -18.25 -18.50 -20.05
N ARG A 393 -17.03 -18.79 -19.57
CA ARG A 393 -16.52 -20.14 -19.33
C ARG A 393 -15.65 -20.21 -18.05
N PRO A 394 -16.27 -20.08 -16.86
CA PRO A 394 -15.54 -20.01 -15.60
C PRO A 394 -14.74 -21.28 -15.25
N VAL A 395 -14.98 -22.40 -15.94
CA VAL A 395 -14.27 -23.68 -15.74
C VAL A 395 -12.99 -23.77 -16.59
N GLU A 396 -12.85 -22.98 -17.65
CA GLU A 396 -11.67 -22.96 -18.52
C GLU A 396 -10.66 -21.92 -18.01
N SER A 397 -9.90 -22.24 -16.95
CA SER A 397 -8.81 -21.38 -16.50
C SER A 397 -7.68 -21.38 -17.53
N ARG A 398 -7.47 -20.26 -18.22
CA ARG A 398 -6.33 -20.10 -19.13
C ARG A 398 -5.19 -19.40 -18.42
N ALA A 399 -4.00 -19.99 -18.46
CA ALA A 399 -2.78 -19.33 -18.03
C ALA A 399 -2.45 -18.20 -19.01
N VAL A 400 -2.54 -16.96 -18.57
CA VAL A 400 -2.18 -15.76 -19.32
C VAL A 400 -1.00 -15.11 -18.62
N ARG A 401 0.08 -14.85 -19.36
CA ARG A 401 1.23 -14.11 -18.83
C ARG A 401 0.88 -12.63 -18.80
N VAL A 402 0.84 -12.05 -17.61
CA VAL A 402 0.48 -10.65 -17.37
C VAL A 402 1.71 -9.90 -16.88
N LEU A 403 1.97 -8.74 -17.47
CA LEU A 403 3.01 -7.84 -17.01
C LEU A 403 2.47 -6.98 -15.87
N ARG A 404 3.21 -6.92 -14.77
CA ARG A 404 2.89 -6.06 -13.63
C ARG A 404 4.15 -5.40 -13.12
N HIS A 405 3.98 -4.31 -12.38
CA HIS A 405 5.08 -3.87 -11.54
C HIS A 405 5.43 -4.96 -10.50
N ASP A 406 6.64 -4.92 -9.98
CA ASP A 406 7.07 -5.80 -8.91
C ASP A 406 6.99 -5.05 -7.56
N PRO A 407 6.23 -5.55 -6.57
CA PRO A 407 6.06 -4.89 -5.28
C PRO A 407 7.37 -4.64 -4.53
N GLU A 408 8.33 -5.56 -4.59
CA GLU A 408 9.60 -5.46 -3.85
C GLU A 408 10.54 -4.47 -4.53
N LYS A 409 10.61 -4.52 -5.87
CA LYS A 409 11.40 -3.55 -6.64
C LYS A 409 10.86 -2.13 -6.50
N LEU A 410 9.54 -1.96 -6.59
CA LEU A 410 8.89 -0.66 -6.36
C LEU A 410 9.18 -0.13 -4.95
N THR A 411 8.99 -0.96 -3.93
CA THR A 411 9.26 -0.58 -2.54
C THR A 411 10.70 -0.11 -2.37
N THR A 412 11.65 -0.85 -2.92
CA THR A 412 13.08 -0.52 -2.85
C THR A 412 13.39 0.80 -3.54
N ALA A 413 12.86 1.01 -4.76
CA ALA A 413 13.05 2.24 -5.52
C ALA A 413 12.47 3.47 -4.80
N ILE A 414 11.23 3.37 -4.30
CA ILE A 414 10.56 4.44 -3.57
C ILE A 414 11.31 4.79 -2.29
N LEU A 415 11.70 3.81 -1.47
CA LEU A 415 12.45 4.04 -0.23
C LEU A 415 13.84 4.63 -0.51
N ALA A 416 14.48 4.26 -1.62
CA ALA A 416 15.75 4.85 -2.02
C ALA A 416 15.60 6.35 -2.33
N LEU A 417 14.49 6.77 -2.95
CA LEU A 417 14.19 8.18 -3.18
C LEU A 417 13.92 8.94 -1.88
N LEU A 418 13.11 8.37 -0.99
CA LEU A 418 12.79 9.00 0.29
C LEU A 418 14.00 9.16 1.21
N ARG A 419 15.05 8.35 1.04
CA ARG A 419 16.32 8.47 1.79
C ARG A 419 17.26 9.55 1.25
N ARG A 420 17.02 10.08 0.04
CA ARG A 420 17.84 11.15 -0.58
C ARG A 420 17.43 12.55 -0.11
N GLN A 421 16.28 12.65 0.55
CA GLN A 421 15.77 13.85 1.22
C GLN A 421 16.28 13.90 2.65
#